data_AF-A0A6P2CYQ8-F1
#
_entry.id   AF-A0A6P2CYQ8-F1
#
_cell.length_a   1.000
_cell.length_b   1.000
_cell.length_c   1.000
_cell.angle_alpha   90.00
_cell.angle_beta   90.00
_cell.angle_gamma   90.00
#
_symmetry.space_group_name_H-M   'P 1'
#
loop_
_entity.id
_entity.type
_entity.pdbx_description
1 polymer ?
#
loop_
_entity_poly.entity_id
_entity_poly.type
_entity_poly.pdbx_seq_one_letter_code
_entity_poly.pdbx_strand_id
1 'polypeptide(L)' 'MLVVLVVLCPPLAVLLTAPSQTAKNFGLTLLLYVPGVLHARSTVDQYRANRQYASLVRALDRRVEPVRSLRAA' A
#
# COMPACT_ATOMS: atom_id res chain seq x y z
N MET A 1 9.85 -6.31 -8.72
CA MET A 1 9.67 -7.18 -9.90
C MET A 1 8.92 -8.48 -9.59
N LEU A 2 9.08 -9.11 -8.42
CA LEU A 2 8.33 -10.33 -8.04
C LEU A 2 6.83 -10.13 -7.82
N VAL A 3 6.41 -8.96 -7.31
CA VAL A 3 4.99 -8.66 -7.04
C VAL A 3 4.14 -8.74 -8.30
N VAL A 4 4.65 -8.25 -9.44
CA VAL A 4 3.94 -8.27 -10.73
C VAL A 4 3.69 -9.71 -11.21
N LEU A 5 4.66 -10.60 -10.96
CA LEU A 5 4.58 -12.01 -11.35
C LEU A 5 3.54 -12.77 -10.51
N VAL A 6 3.55 -12.57 -9.19
CA VAL A 6 2.57 -13.17 -8.25
C VAL A 6 1.16 -12.62 -8.48
N VAL A 7 1.04 -11.40 -9.00
CA VAL A 7 -0.22 -10.75 -9.37
C VAL A 7 -0.81 -11.30 -10.67
N LEU A 8 0.03 -11.56 -11.69
CA LEU A 8 -0.43 -12.05 -13.00
C LEU A 8 -0.64 -13.57 -13.02
N CYS A 9 0.13 -14.34 -12.25
CA CYS A 9 0.10 -15.80 -12.31
C CYS A 9 -1.24 -16.43 -11.89
N PRO A 10 -1.92 -15.99 -10.80
CA PRO A 10 -3.22 -16.54 -10.40
C PRO A 10 -4.34 -16.36 -11.44
N PRO A 11 -4.60 -15.16 -12.00
CA PRO A 11 -5.67 -14.99 -12.98
C PRO A 11 -5.36 -15.68 -14.31
N LEU A 12 -4.09 -15.77 -14.74
CA LEU A 12 -3.71 -16.54 -15.93
C LEU A 12 -3.87 -18.04 -15.72
N ALA A 13 -3.48 -18.56 -14.54
CA ALA A 13 -3.67 -19.98 -14.21
C ALA A 13 -5.15 -20.36 -14.27
N VAL A 14 -6.02 -19.50 -13.71
CA VAL A 14 -7.48 -19.69 -13.72
C VAL A 14 -8.06 -19.63 -15.13
N LEU A 15 -7.53 -18.76 -16.01
CA LEU A 15 -7.94 -18.66 -17.41
C LEU A 15 -7.58 -19.91 -18.22
N LEU A 16 -6.49 -20.61 -17.86
CA LEU A 16 -5.97 -21.78 -18.57
C LEU A 16 -6.52 -23.13 -18.07
N THR A 17 -7.08 -23.21 -16.87
CA THR A 17 -7.48 -24.50 -16.26
C THR A 17 -8.75 -25.16 -16.79
N ALA A 18 -9.85 -24.43 -17.09
CA ALA A 18 -11.10 -25.04 -17.57
C ALA A 18 -12.12 -24.01 -18.12
N PRO A 19 -12.40 -23.97 -19.44
CA PRO A 19 -13.21 -22.92 -20.09
C PRO A 19 -14.68 -22.85 -19.64
N SER A 20 -15.25 -23.94 -19.11
CA SER A 20 -16.65 -24.00 -18.68
C SER A 20 -16.92 -23.42 -17.28
N GLN A 21 -15.87 -23.25 -16.47
CA GLN A 21 -15.96 -22.74 -15.08
C GLN A 21 -15.12 -21.46 -14.88
N THR A 22 -14.47 -20.96 -15.94
CA THR A 22 -13.59 -19.79 -15.92
C THR A 22 -14.26 -18.57 -15.32
N ALA A 23 -15.53 -18.28 -15.62
CA ALA A 23 -16.22 -17.10 -15.09
C ALA A 23 -16.38 -17.13 -13.56
N LYS A 24 -16.71 -18.30 -12.99
CA LYS A 24 -16.85 -18.48 -11.53
C LYS A 24 -15.49 -18.42 -10.84
N ASN A 25 -14.48 -19.09 -11.40
CA ASN A 25 -13.13 -19.09 -10.85
C ASN A 25 -12.47 -17.71 -10.96
N PHE A 26 -12.71 -16.99 -12.06
CA PHE A 26 -12.24 -15.61 -12.26
C PHE A 26 -12.90 -14.67 -11.26
N GLY A 27 -14.22 -14.79 -11.05
CA GLY A 27 -14.94 -14.02 -10.04
C GLY A 27 -14.39 -14.23 -8.62
N LEU A 28 -14.20 -15.48 -8.21
CA LEU A 28 -13.59 -15.83 -6.91
C LEU A 28 -12.17 -15.31 -6.76
N THR A 29 -11.37 -15.39 -7.82
CA THR A 29 -10.00 -14.87 -7.85
C THR A 29 -10.02 -13.35 -7.68
N LEU A 30 -10.89 -12.65 -8.40
CA LEU A 30 -11.01 -11.19 -8.33
C LEU A 30 -11.48 -10.73 -6.94
N LEU A 31 -12.39 -11.49 -6.31
CA LEU A 31 -12.95 -11.18 -4.97
C LEU A 31 -11.89 -11.23 -3.87
N LEU A 32 -10.90 -12.11 -3.98
CA LEU A 32 -9.78 -12.22 -3.03
C LEU A 32 -8.59 -11.35 -3.44
N TYR A 33 -8.42 -11.11 -4.73
CA TYR A 33 -7.29 -10.37 -5.30
C TYR A 33 -7.43 -8.86 -5.14
N VAL A 34 -8.61 -8.30 -5.46
CA VAL A 34 -8.89 -6.86 -5.33
C VAL A 34 -8.61 -6.34 -3.91
N PRO A 35 -9.12 -6.96 -2.83
CA PRO A 35 -8.81 -6.50 -1.48
C PRO A 35 -7.33 -6.64 -1.13
N GLY A 36 -6.64 -7.68 -1.62
CA GLY A 36 -5.20 -7.84 -1.42
C GLY A 36 -4.36 -6.72 -2.03
N VAL A 37 -4.70 -6.31 -3.26
CA VAL A 37 -4.01 -5.19 -3.94
C VAL A 37 -4.32 -3.85 -3.29
N LEU A 38 -5.58 -3.59 -2.92
CA LEU A 38 -5.95 -2.37 -2.20
C LEU A 38 -5.23 -2.29 -0.85
N HIS A 39 -5.16 -3.40 -0.11
CA HIS A 39 -4.47 -3.45 1.18
C HIS A 39 -2.97 -3.15 1.03
N ALA A 40 -2.31 -3.75 0.04
CA ALA A 40 -0.90 -3.48 -0.25
C ALA A 40 -0.66 -2.01 -0.61
N ARG A 41 -1.50 -1.42 -1.47
CA ARG A 41 -1.40 -0.01 -1.85
C ARG A 41 -1.60 0.93 -0.66
N SER A 42 -2.64 0.69 0.13
CA SER A 42 -2.92 1.45 1.34
C SER A 42 -1.75 1.40 2.33
N THR A 43 -1.16 0.23 2.54
CA THR A 43 -0.01 0.05 3.43
C THR A 43 1.21 0.83 2.96
N VAL A 44 1.50 0.81 1.66
CA VAL A 44 2.63 1.56 1.08
C VAL A 44 2.40 3.07 1.17
N ASP A 45 1.19 3.54 0.89
CA ASP A 45 0.84 4.95 0.99
C ASP A 45 0.92 5.44 2.45
N GLN A 46 0.43 4.66 3.41
CA GLN A 46 0.59 4.95 4.84
C GLN A 46 2.07 5.00 5.25
N TYR A 47 2.89 4.06 4.78
CA TYR A 47 4.33 4.06 5.07
C TYR A 47 5.03 5.31 4.51
N ARG A 48 4.71 5.70 3.27
CA ARG A 48 5.27 6.91 2.64
C ARG A 48 4.80 8.19 3.32
N ALA A 49 3.50 8.29 3.60
CA ALA A 49 2.90 9.42 4.29
C ALA A 49 3.53 9.61 5.67
N ASN A 50 3.64 8.55 6.46
CA ASN A 50 4.23 8.61 7.79
C ASN A 50 5.70 9.11 7.75
N ARG A 51 6.48 8.67 6.76
CA ARG A 51 7.86 9.15 6.57
C ARG A 51 7.92 10.64 6.24
N GLN A 52 7.03 11.12 5.37
CA GLN A 52 6.92 12.54 5.03
C GLN A 52 6.49 13.37 6.23
N TYR A 53 5.45 12.97 6.96
CA TYR A 53 5.00 13.66 8.16
C TYR A 53 6.09 13.69 9.23
N ALA A 54 6.81 12.59 9.47
CA ALA A 54 7.93 12.57 10.40
C ALA A 54 9.03 13.57 10.03
N SER A 55 9.33 13.73 8.72
CA SER A 55 10.30 14.72 8.26
C SER A 55 9.80 16.17 8.44
N LEU A 56 8.51 16.43 8.20
CA LEU A 56 7.90 17.74 8.40
C LEU A 56 7.85 18.13 9.88
N VAL A 57 7.45 17.19 10.75
CA VAL A 57 7.40 17.40 12.20
C VAL A 57 8.80 17.72 12.73
N ARG A 58 9.84 16.98 12.30
CA ARG A 58 11.23 17.28 12.69
C ARG A 58 11.71 18.65 12.20
N ALA A 59 11.30 19.07 11.00
CA ALA A 59 11.65 20.38 10.47
C ALA A 59 10.95 21.51 11.23
N LEU A 60 9.68 21.32 11.62
CA LEU A 60 8.93 22.25 12.46
C LEU A 60 9.52 22.33 13.88
N ASP A 61 9.84 21.20 14.51
CA ASP A 61 10.37 21.16 15.87
C ASP A 61 11.71 21.91 15.99
N ARG A 62 12.60 21.72 15.00
CA ARG A 62 13.87 22.46 14.89
C ARG A 62 13.69 23.98 14.72
N ARG A 63 12.55 24.43 14.17
CA ARG A 63 12.20 25.86 14.02
C ARG A 63 11.54 26.43 15.28
N VAL A 64 10.83 25.61 16.05
CA VAL A 64 10.07 26.04 17.24
C VAL A 64 10.95 26.07 18.49
N GLU A 65 11.97 25.22 18.60
CA GLU A 65 12.97 25.23 19.68
C GLU A 65 13.47 26.63 20.11
N PRO A 66 13.93 27.52 19.20
CA PRO A 66 14.41 28.85 19.59
C PRO A 66 13.34 29.76 20.22
N VAL A 67 12.06 29.54 19.92
CA VAL A 67 10.95 30.30 20.53
C VAL A 67 10.59 29.72 21.90
N ARG A 68 10.74 28.41 22.08
CA ARG A 68 10.45 27.72 23.33
C ARG A 68 11.48 28.07 24.41
N SER A 69 12.77 28.14 24.04
CA SER A 69 13.85 28.54 24.95
C SER A 69 13.72 29.98 25.45
N LEU A 70 13.17 30.88 24.63
CA LEU A 70 12.91 32.28 25.00
C LEU A 70 11.72 32.45 25.95
N ARG A 71 10.79 31.49 26.00
CA ARG A 71 9.61 31.54 26.88
C ARG A 71 9.83 30.83 28.22
N ALA A 72 10.92 30.07 28.34
CA ALA A 72 11.31 29.33 29.53
C ALA A 72 12.36 30.05 30.39
N ALA A 73 12.90 31.18 29.91
CA ALA A 73 13.76 32.10 30.64
C ALA A 73 12.94 33.28 31.19
#